data_AF-A0A0F2LEE3-F1
#
_entry.id   AF-A0A0F2LEE3-F1
#
_cell.length_a   1.000
_cell.length_b   1.000
_cell.length_c   1.000
_cell.angle_alpha   90.00
_cell.angle_beta   90.00
_cell.angle_gamma   90.00
#
_symmetry.space_group_name_H-M   'P 1'
#
loop_
_entity.id
_entity.type
_entity.pdbx_description
1 polymer ?
#
loop_
_entity_poly.entity_id
_entity_poly.type
_entity_poly.pdbx_seq_one_letter_code
_entity_poly.pdbx_strand_id
1 'polypeptide(L)'
;MDLLCVERLSCTPADHRAEAEEAQRRFPTPQLLERVVDAPQEALRALKLLKGNGLGIKGRAYAFLSGSLIVECGEDCGRLKGLADAGLAEALGRYIYIPYTALDEKILEHLPLEEEEVEVKRAYIASVEGINTGEELTKALTEYLSSSGYFLGRRIEKALHDLTYIPQLVNKYIYKINILLKLDGNYIVGINYIDIRRTVHLGFSAVEGYLSYGLDYAVLLHPYVDHRFHKSIAGRMAERGIGDAGYMAIDLINEILYIYKFPKYNSAFNKYMFIHSNSRAIRSYIENL
;
A
#
# COMPACT_ATOMS: atom_id res chain seq x y z
N MET A 1 -18.66 -3.82 -13.45
CA MET A 1 -17.89 -3.14 -12.39
C MET A 1 -17.50 -1.77 -12.88
N ASP A 2 -17.66 -0.74 -12.07
CA ASP A 2 -17.34 0.64 -12.44
C ASP A 2 -15.98 1.06 -11.88
N LEU A 3 -14.93 0.93 -12.71
CA LEU A 3 -13.58 1.35 -12.34
C LEU A 3 -13.46 2.86 -12.13
N LEU A 4 -14.40 3.67 -12.62
CA LEU A 4 -14.33 5.13 -12.53
C LEU A 4 -14.84 5.68 -11.19
N CYS A 5 -15.27 4.81 -10.25
CA CYS A 5 -15.53 5.26 -8.87
C CYS A 5 -14.31 5.97 -8.27
N VAL A 6 -13.09 5.56 -8.60
CA VAL A 6 -11.87 6.15 -8.02
C VAL A 6 -11.63 7.57 -8.52
N GLU A 7 -12.05 7.88 -9.74
CA GLU A 7 -11.91 9.20 -10.34
C GLU A 7 -12.89 10.19 -9.72
N ARG A 8 -14.11 9.71 -9.49
CA ARG A 8 -15.17 10.45 -8.78
C ARG A 8 -14.96 10.46 -7.27
N LEU A 9 -13.92 9.79 -6.77
CA LEU A 9 -13.61 9.63 -5.34
C LEU A 9 -14.79 9.05 -4.53
N SER A 10 -15.54 8.13 -5.14
CA SER A 10 -16.77 7.53 -4.59
C SER A 10 -16.71 5.99 -4.60
N CYS A 11 -15.57 5.40 -4.26
CA CYS A 11 -15.48 3.95 -4.15
C CYS A 11 -15.83 3.53 -2.73
N THR A 12 -16.90 2.76 -2.62
CA THR A 12 -17.31 2.11 -1.38
C THR A 12 -16.40 0.91 -1.08
N PRO A 13 -16.46 0.32 0.14
CA PRO A 13 -15.78 -0.93 0.43
C PRO A 13 -16.10 -2.06 -0.57
N ALA A 14 -17.35 -2.13 -1.05
CA ALA A 14 -17.76 -3.15 -2.01
C ALA A 14 -17.10 -2.96 -3.38
N ASP A 15 -16.90 -1.71 -3.82
CA ASP A 15 -16.23 -1.41 -5.09
C ASP A 15 -14.75 -1.80 -5.05
N HIS A 16 -14.06 -1.49 -3.94
CA HIS A 16 -12.66 -1.94 -3.73
C HIS A 16 -12.53 -3.45 -3.77
N ARG A 17 -13.49 -4.17 -3.15
CA ARG A 17 -13.50 -5.64 -3.17
C ARG A 17 -13.71 -6.19 -4.57
N ALA A 18 -14.76 -5.72 -5.24
CA ALA A 18 -15.11 -6.16 -6.58
C ALA A 18 -13.97 -5.91 -7.56
N GLU A 19 -13.29 -4.76 -7.44
CA GLU A 19 -12.09 -4.46 -8.21
C GLU A 19 -10.98 -5.47 -8.00
N ALA A 20 -10.65 -5.78 -6.73
CA ALA A 20 -9.57 -6.71 -6.44
C ALA A 20 -9.87 -8.12 -6.98
N GLU A 21 -11.10 -8.60 -6.81
CA GLU A 21 -11.54 -9.91 -7.31
C GLU A 21 -11.49 -9.97 -8.84
N GLU A 22 -11.91 -8.90 -9.51
CA GLU A 22 -11.88 -8.80 -10.97
C GLU A 22 -10.45 -8.66 -11.51
N ALA A 23 -9.58 -7.92 -10.84
CA ALA A 23 -8.16 -7.80 -11.16
C ALA A 23 -7.49 -9.17 -11.14
N GLN A 24 -7.70 -9.94 -10.08
CA GLN A 24 -7.17 -11.29 -9.92
C GLN A 24 -7.68 -12.24 -11.01
N ARG A 25 -8.95 -12.10 -11.40
CA ARG A 25 -9.60 -12.93 -12.44
C ARG A 25 -9.07 -12.63 -13.85
N ARG A 26 -8.91 -11.35 -14.18
CA ARG A 26 -8.54 -10.89 -15.53
C ARG A 26 -7.03 -10.86 -15.76
N PHE A 27 -6.26 -10.58 -14.71
CA PHE A 27 -4.82 -10.40 -14.74
C PHE A 27 -4.14 -11.30 -13.71
N PRO A 28 -4.29 -12.63 -13.79
CA PRO A 28 -3.67 -13.53 -12.82
C PRO A 28 -2.14 -13.48 -12.94
N THR A 29 -1.45 -13.37 -11.80
CA THR A 29 0.02 -13.21 -11.72
C THR A 29 0.82 -14.18 -12.60
N PRO A 30 0.50 -15.50 -12.66
CA PRO A 30 1.23 -16.44 -13.52
C PRO A 30 1.20 -16.06 -15.01
N GLN A 31 0.06 -15.60 -15.53
CA GLN A 31 -0.04 -15.18 -16.94
C GLN A 31 0.67 -13.85 -17.19
N LEU A 32 0.68 -12.95 -16.19
CA LEU A 32 1.41 -11.69 -16.32
C LEU A 32 2.92 -11.92 -16.38
N LEU A 33 3.46 -12.87 -15.61
CA LEU A 33 4.88 -13.24 -15.67
C LEU A 33 5.31 -13.66 -17.07
N GLU A 34 4.47 -14.40 -17.80
CA GLU A 34 4.73 -14.77 -19.20
C GLU A 34 4.73 -13.53 -20.11
N ARG A 35 3.74 -12.64 -19.95
CA ARG A 35 3.60 -11.41 -20.75
C ARG A 35 4.71 -10.40 -20.55
N VAL A 36 5.32 -10.38 -19.36
CA VAL A 36 6.44 -9.48 -19.03
C VAL A 36 7.63 -9.68 -19.97
N VAL A 37 7.85 -10.89 -20.48
CA VAL A 37 8.95 -11.21 -21.41
C VAL A 37 8.82 -10.45 -22.73
N ASP A 38 7.59 -10.28 -23.21
CA ASP A 38 7.30 -9.65 -24.50
C ASP A 38 7.05 -8.13 -24.37
N ALA A 39 7.00 -7.61 -23.14
CA ALA A 39 6.73 -6.20 -22.90
C ALA A 39 7.94 -5.31 -23.25
N PRO A 40 7.73 -4.14 -23.88
CA PRO A 40 8.81 -3.20 -24.14
C PRO A 40 9.54 -2.78 -22.85
N GLN A 41 10.87 -2.69 -22.88
CA GLN A 41 11.66 -2.32 -21.70
C GLN A 41 11.21 -0.99 -21.06
N GLU A 42 10.80 -0.01 -21.88
CA GLU A 42 10.29 1.27 -21.37
C GLU A 42 8.98 1.13 -20.60
N ALA A 43 8.10 0.19 -21.01
CA ALA A 43 6.86 -0.11 -20.32
C ALA A 43 7.16 -0.79 -18.98
N LEU A 44 8.07 -1.77 -18.95
CA LEU A 44 8.51 -2.42 -17.72
C LEU A 44 9.18 -1.46 -16.73
N ARG A 45 9.99 -0.50 -17.23
CA ARG A 45 10.52 0.59 -16.39
C ARG A 45 9.41 1.44 -15.80
N ALA A 46 8.40 1.80 -16.59
CA ALA A 46 7.24 2.53 -16.08
C ALA A 46 6.51 1.73 -14.98
N LEU A 47 6.31 0.42 -15.16
CA LEU A 47 5.69 -0.43 -14.15
C LEU A 47 6.46 -0.42 -12.82
N LYS A 48 7.79 -0.55 -12.86
CA LYS A 48 8.65 -0.47 -11.66
C LYS A 48 8.57 0.90 -10.98
N LEU A 49 8.54 1.98 -11.77
CA LEU A 49 8.41 3.35 -11.25
C LEU A 49 7.05 3.63 -10.61
N LEU A 50 5.96 2.99 -11.06
CA LEU A 50 4.63 3.15 -10.44
C LEU A 50 4.64 2.67 -8.99
N LYS A 51 5.28 1.53 -8.68
CA LYS A 51 5.31 1.02 -7.31
C LYS A 51 6.01 1.98 -6.33
N GLY A 52 6.99 2.74 -6.82
CA GLY A 52 7.73 3.73 -6.04
C GLY A 52 7.05 5.11 -5.95
N ASN A 53 5.89 5.32 -6.58
CA ASN A 53 5.29 6.65 -6.77
C ASN A 53 6.17 7.60 -7.63
N GLY A 54 6.98 7.02 -8.53
CA GLY A 54 8.12 7.68 -9.17
C GLY A 54 7.97 8.13 -10.60
N LEU A 55 6.93 7.69 -11.30
CA LEU A 55 6.72 8.30 -12.61
C LEU A 55 6.48 9.79 -12.40
N GLY A 56 7.17 10.61 -13.20
CA GLY A 56 6.78 11.99 -13.46
C GLY A 56 5.43 12.08 -14.19
N ILE A 57 4.43 11.29 -13.79
CA ILE A 57 3.04 11.42 -14.22
C ILE A 57 2.62 12.85 -13.87
N LYS A 58 2.50 13.68 -14.92
CA LYS A 58 1.91 15.01 -14.78
C LYS A 58 0.41 14.94 -14.46
N GLY A 59 -0.25 13.84 -14.84
CA GLY A 59 -1.66 13.54 -14.56
C GLY A 59 -1.97 13.21 -13.09
N ARG A 60 -3.24 12.95 -12.81
CA ARG A 60 -3.66 12.40 -11.51
C ARG A 60 -3.55 10.88 -11.54
N ALA A 61 -3.28 10.29 -10.38
CA ALA A 61 -3.25 8.85 -10.22
C ALA A 61 -4.08 8.48 -8.99
N TYR A 62 -5.07 7.62 -9.22
CA TYR A 62 -5.99 7.13 -8.22
C TYR A 62 -5.64 5.68 -7.88
N ALA A 63 -5.97 5.25 -6.68
CA ALA A 63 -5.69 3.91 -6.20
C ALA A 63 -6.96 3.24 -5.66
N PHE A 64 -7.00 1.92 -5.82
CA PHE A 64 -7.85 1.05 -5.02
C PHE A 64 -7.08 0.59 -3.78
N LEU A 65 -7.78 0.13 -2.74
CA LEU A 65 -7.13 -0.42 -1.55
C LEU A 65 -6.31 -1.69 -1.83
N SER A 66 -6.68 -2.43 -2.88
CA SER A 66 -5.89 -3.52 -3.44
C SER A 66 -4.50 -3.07 -3.90
N GLY A 67 -4.25 -1.77 -4.09
CA GLY A 67 -3.00 -1.25 -4.66
C GLY A 67 -3.01 -1.17 -6.19
N SER A 68 -4.11 -1.54 -6.85
CA SER A 68 -4.32 -1.23 -8.27
C SER A 68 -4.39 0.29 -8.47
N LEU A 69 -4.00 0.75 -9.66
CA LEU A 69 -3.90 2.16 -9.99
C LEU A 69 -4.73 2.50 -11.23
N ILE A 70 -5.34 3.68 -11.22
CA ILE A 70 -5.87 4.33 -12.42
C ILE A 70 -5.10 5.62 -12.64
N VAL A 71 -4.38 5.67 -13.76
CA VAL A 71 -3.55 6.82 -14.10
C VAL A 71 -4.21 7.59 -15.23
N GLU A 72 -4.47 8.88 -15.01
CA GLU A 72 -4.94 9.79 -16.06
C GLU A 72 -3.80 10.07 -17.05
N CYS A 73 -4.05 9.74 -18.32
CA CYS A 73 -3.11 9.93 -19.40
C CYS A 73 -3.27 11.29 -20.06
N GLY A 74 -2.24 12.12 -19.92
CA GLY A 74 -1.97 13.25 -20.82
C GLY A 74 -1.10 12.84 -22.02
N GLU A 75 -0.33 13.80 -22.55
CA GLU A 75 0.55 13.60 -23.72
C GLU A 75 1.70 12.59 -23.47
N ASP A 76 2.16 12.45 -22.22
CA ASP A 76 3.34 11.65 -21.85
C ASP A 76 3.04 10.14 -21.61
N CYS A 77 1.87 9.62 -22.01
CA CYS A 77 1.43 8.26 -21.66
C CYS A 77 1.93 7.12 -22.57
N GLY A 78 2.82 7.37 -23.53
CA GLY A 78 3.32 6.34 -24.45
C GLY A 78 3.84 5.09 -23.73
N ARG A 79 4.56 5.27 -22.62
CA ARG A 79 5.10 4.16 -21.81
C ARG A 79 4.02 3.33 -21.11
N LEU A 80 2.96 3.98 -20.61
CA LEU A 80 1.83 3.29 -19.95
C LEU A 80 0.91 2.62 -20.97
N LYS A 81 0.80 3.17 -22.19
CA LYS A 81 0.11 2.48 -23.30
C LYS A 81 0.82 1.17 -23.69
N GLY A 82 2.16 1.18 -23.70
CA GLY A 82 2.94 -0.04 -23.91
C GLY A 82 2.66 -1.16 -22.89
N LEU A 83 2.24 -0.83 -21.65
CA LEU A 83 1.78 -1.83 -20.68
C LEU A 83 0.43 -2.44 -21.07
N ALA A 84 -0.49 -1.63 -21.60
CA ALA A 84 -1.78 -2.11 -22.07
C ALA A 84 -1.62 -2.99 -23.32
N ASP A 85 -0.76 -2.57 -24.25
CA ASP A 85 -0.46 -3.34 -25.48
C ASP A 85 0.19 -4.69 -25.15
N ALA A 86 1.05 -4.74 -24.11
CA ALA A 86 1.63 -5.98 -23.60
C ALA A 86 0.66 -6.82 -22.74
N GLY A 87 -0.57 -6.35 -22.51
CA GLY A 87 -1.57 -7.05 -21.70
C GLY A 87 -1.25 -7.07 -20.19
N LEU A 88 -0.43 -6.15 -19.71
CA LEU A 88 -0.12 -5.94 -18.28
C LEU A 88 -1.02 -4.89 -17.62
N ALA A 89 -1.77 -4.15 -18.42
CA ALA A 89 -2.69 -3.10 -18.01
C ALA A 89 -3.91 -3.07 -18.95
N GLU A 90 -4.87 -2.20 -18.66
CA GLU A 90 -6.04 -1.96 -19.51
C GLU A 90 -6.19 -0.48 -19.84
N ALA A 91 -6.49 -0.18 -21.10
CA ALA A 91 -6.84 1.17 -21.51
C ALA A 91 -8.34 1.46 -21.30
N LEU A 92 -8.64 2.55 -20.61
CA LEU A 92 -9.99 3.01 -20.26
C LEU A 92 -10.19 4.44 -20.74
N GLY A 93 -10.28 4.63 -22.07
CA GLY A 93 -10.38 5.96 -22.67
C GLY A 93 -9.14 6.80 -22.38
N ARG A 94 -9.28 7.86 -21.56
CA ARG A 94 -8.15 8.72 -21.14
C ARG A 94 -7.37 8.18 -19.94
N TYR A 95 -7.73 7.01 -19.42
CA TYR A 95 -7.07 6.40 -18.28
C TYR A 95 -6.38 5.10 -18.66
N ILE A 96 -5.35 4.72 -17.90
CA ILE A 96 -4.77 3.39 -17.89
C ILE A 96 -4.99 2.79 -16.51
N TYR A 97 -5.65 1.64 -16.47
CA TYR A 97 -5.80 0.83 -15.28
C TYR A 97 -4.64 -0.17 -15.19
N ILE A 98 -3.88 -0.10 -14.10
CA ILE A 98 -2.83 -1.05 -13.77
C ILE A 98 -3.33 -1.90 -12.60
N PRO A 99 -3.58 -3.21 -12.79
CA PRO A 99 -4.02 -4.09 -11.72
C PRO A 99 -2.91 -4.30 -10.69
N TYR A 100 -3.28 -4.50 -9.42
CA TYR A 100 -2.31 -4.75 -8.35
C TYR A 100 -1.44 -5.98 -8.64
N THR A 101 -1.97 -6.97 -9.37
CA THR A 101 -1.26 -8.19 -9.75
C THR A 101 -0.07 -7.90 -10.66
N ALA A 102 -0.13 -6.84 -11.49
CA ALA A 102 1.00 -6.37 -12.30
C ALA A 102 2.05 -5.64 -11.45
N LEU A 103 1.65 -5.14 -10.27
CA LEU A 103 2.51 -4.44 -9.29
C LEU A 103 2.96 -5.37 -8.15
N ASP A 104 2.75 -6.68 -8.30
CA ASP A 104 3.17 -7.70 -7.34
C ASP A 104 4.70 -7.80 -7.29
N GLU A 105 5.25 -7.98 -6.08
CA GLU A 105 6.70 -8.06 -5.85
C GLU A 105 7.34 -9.20 -6.69
N LYS A 106 6.63 -10.32 -6.89
CA LYS A 106 7.11 -11.42 -7.74
C LYS A 106 7.31 -11.01 -9.19
N ILE A 107 6.55 -10.04 -9.70
CA ILE A 107 6.79 -9.53 -11.05
C ILE A 107 7.94 -8.54 -11.02
N LEU A 108 7.88 -7.56 -10.12
CA LEU A 108 8.80 -6.43 -10.11
C LEU A 108 10.25 -6.81 -9.80
N GLU A 109 10.47 -7.78 -8.91
CA GLU A 109 11.81 -8.26 -8.55
C GLU A 109 12.50 -9.04 -9.67
N HIS A 110 11.73 -9.65 -10.58
CA HIS A 110 12.29 -10.42 -11.70
C HIS A 110 12.59 -9.55 -12.93
N LEU A 111 12.26 -8.25 -12.88
CA LEU A 111 12.58 -7.34 -13.98
C LEU A 111 14.09 -7.03 -13.98
N PRO A 112 14.83 -7.28 -15.08
CA PRO A 112 16.27 -7.05 -15.18
C PRO A 112 16.57 -5.55 -15.40
N LEU A 113 16.02 -4.69 -14.54
CA LEU A 113 16.08 -3.24 -14.65
C LEU A 113 16.78 -2.68 -13.42
N GLU A 114 17.74 -1.77 -13.64
CA GLU A 114 18.40 -1.05 -12.55
C GLU A 114 17.36 -0.31 -11.68
N GLU A 115 17.63 -0.22 -10.39
CA GLU A 115 16.81 0.58 -9.48
C GLU A 115 17.12 2.06 -9.71
N GLU A 116 16.14 2.79 -10.26
CA GLU A 116 16.21 4.24 -10.32
C GLU A 116 15.84 4.82 -8.95
N GLU A 117 16.56 5.85 -8.50
CA GLU A 117 16.15 6.62 -7.34
C GLU A 117 14.81 7.29 -7.63
N VAL A 118 13.80 6.87 -6.88
CA VAL A 118 12.46 7.39 -7.02
C VAL A 118 12.23 8.50 -5.99
N GLU A 119 12.16 9.74 -6.48
CA GLU A 119 11.59 10.83 -5.70
C GLU A 119 10.06 10.73 -5.74
N VAL A 120 9.41 10.66 -4.57
CA VAL A 120 7.94 10.72 -4.46
C VAL A 120 7.46 12.06 -5.00
N LYS A 121 6.83 12.07 -6.18
CA LYS A 121 6.36 13.30 -6.81
C LYS A 121 4.95 13.68 -6.36
N ARG A 122 4.05 12.70 -6.23
CA ARG A 122 2.64 12.86 -5.85
C ARG A 122 2.14 11.64 -5.09
N ALA A 123 1.07 11.82 -4.33
CA ALA A 123 0.34 10.71 -3.71
C ALA A 123 -0.62 10.07 -4.71
N TYR A 124 -0.86 8.77 -4.53
CA TYR A 124 -2.02 8.11 -5.09
C TYR A 124 -3.23 8.35 -4.19
N ILE A 125 -4.39 8.57 -4.81
CA ILE A 125 -5.60 8.99 -4.10
C ILE A 125 -6.58 7.81 -4.11
N ALA A 126 -6.91 7.29 -2.93
CA ALA A 126 -7.94 6.27 -2.75
C ALA A 126 -9.14 6.88 -2.02
N SER A 127 -10.34 6.57 -2.50
CA SER A 127 -11.58 6.90 -1.79
C SER A 127 -11.77 5.92 -0.64
N VAL A 128 -12.14 6.45 0.53
CA VAL A 128 -12.60 5.69 1.70
C VAL A 128 -14.03 6.10 2.03
N GLU A 129 -14.87 6.24 1.01
CA GLU A 129 -16.25 6.72 1.13
C GLU A 129 -17.09 5.85 2.08
N GLY A 130 -17.76 6.50 3.03
CA GLY A 130 -18.57 5.83 4.03
C GLY A 130 -17.78 5.30 5.23
N ILE A 131 -16.54 5.77 5.43
CA ILE A 131 -15.81 5.54 6.68
C ILE A 131 -16.55 6.22 7.84
N ASN A 132 -16.85 5.48 8.90
CA ASN A 132 -17.62 6.01 10.03
C ASN A 132 -16.78 6.99 10.86
N THR A 133 -16.88 8.28 10.57
CA THR A 133 -16.15 9.35 11.28
C THR A 133 -16.66 9.64 12.69
N GLY A 134 -17.77 9.01 13.11
CA GLY A 134 -18.32 9.14 14.46
C GLY A 134 -17.59 8.31 15.53
N GLU A 135 -16.70 7.41 15.13
CA GLU A 135 -15.94 6.54 16.03
C GLU A 135 -14.45 6.94 16.16
N GLU A 136 -13.71 6.27 17.05
CA GLU A 136 -12.25 6.38 17.07
C GLU A 136 -11.68 5.92 15.71
N LEU A 137 -10.85 6.76 15.10
CA LEU A 137 -10.34 6.57 13.74
C LEU A 137 -9.73 5.18 13.50
N THR A 138 -8.97 4.65 14.47
CA THR A 138 -8.34 3.33 14.35
C THR A 138 -9.38 2.23 14.19
N LYS A 139 -10.46 2.29 14.96
CA LYS A 139 -11.59 1.37 14.88
C LYS A 139 -12.33 1.53 13.54
N ALA A 140 -12.73 2.75 13.20
CA ALA A 140 -13.46 3.04 11.95
C ALA A 140 -12.71 2.57 10.70
N LEU A 141 -11.40 2.85 10.63
CA LEU A 141 -10.56 2.42 9.50
C LEU A 141 -10.37 0.90 9.47
N THR A 142 -10.26 0.25 10.64
CA THR A 142 -10.14 -1.22 10.72
C THR A 142 -11.40 -1.91 10.21
N GLU A 143 -12.58 -1.41 10.58
CA GLU A 143 -13.87 -1.90 10.10
C GLU A 143 -14.03 -1.65 8.59
N TYR A 144 -13.61 -0.48 8.10
CA TYR A 144 -13.61 -0.15 6.68
C TYR A 144 -12.73 -1.13 5.87
N LEU A 145 -11.48 -1.34 6.31
CA LEU A 145 -10.55 -2.26 5.65
C LEU A 145 -11.07 -3.70 5.69
N SER A 146 -11.62 -4.15 6.82
CA SER A 146 -12.26 -5.47 6.91
C SER A 146 -13.39 -5.61 5.89
N SER A 147 -14.16 -4.55 5.70
CA SER A 147 -15.28 -4.49 4.75
C SER A 147 -14.80 -4.40 3.30
N SER A 148 -13.67 -3.75 3.00
CA SER A 148 -13.10 -3.79 1.64
C SER A 148 -12.55 -5.17 1.29
N GLY A 149 -12.08 -5.92 2.30
CA GLY A 149 -11.61 -7.29 2.16
C GLY A 149 -10.27 -7.45 1.45
N TYR A 150 -9.67 -6.37 0.95
CA TYR A 150 -8.36 -6.36 0.31
C TYR A 150 -7.54 -5.14 0.74
N PHE A 151 -6.24 -5.35 0.93
CA PHE A 151 -5.26 -4.29 1.16
C PHE A 151 -3.90 -4.70 0.60
N LEU A 152 -3.27 -3.81 -0.18
CA LEU A 152 -1.91 -4.00 -0.73
C LEU A 152 -1.73 -5.34 -1.49
N GLY A 153 -2.71 -5.68 -2.31
CA GLY A 153 -2.67 -6.78 -3.26
C GLY A 153 -3.05 -8.14 -2.67
N ARG A 154 -3.55 -8.14 -1.43
CA ARG A 154 -3.87 -9.37 -0.71
C ARG A 154 -5.22 -9.27 -0.05
N ARG A 155 -5.88 -10.42 0.08
CA ARG A 155 -7.12 -10.52 0.83
C ARG A 155 -6.84 -10.35 2.33
N ILE A 156 -7.69 -9.59 3.01
CA ILE A 156 -7.66 -9.45 4.46
C ILE A 156 -8.42 -10.63 5.07
N GLU A 157 -7.73 -11.42 5.88
CA GLU A 157 -8.32 -12.53 6.62
C GLU A 157 -8.80 -12.09 8.01
N LYS A 158 -8.08 -11.15 8.62
CA LYS A 158 -8.40 -10.61 9.94
C LYS A 158 -7.85 -9.20 10.10
N ALA A 159 -8.60 -8.35 10.77
CA ALA A 159 -8.16 -7.01 11.15
C ALA A 159 -8.41 -6.79 12.64
N LEU A 160 -7.44 -6.21 13.31
CA LEU A 160 -7.48 -5.91 14.73
C LEU A 160 -7.05 -4.46 14.92
N HIS A 161 -7.60 -3.78 15.91
CA HIS A 161 -7.18 -2.43 16.27
C HIS A 161 -6.71 -2.35 17.71
N ASP A 162 -5.87 -1.37 17.97
CA ASP A 162 -5.42 -0.95 19.29
C ASP A 162 -4.77 -2.04 20.16
N LEU A 163 -3.90 -2.85 19.54
CA LEU A 163 -3.13 -3.86 20.25
C LEU A 163 -2.04 -3.23 21.11
N THR A 164 -2.31 -3.14 22.40
CA THR A 164 -1.38 -2.63 23.41
C THR A 164 -0.40 -3.70 23.91
N TYR A 165 -0.70 -4.98 23.71
CA TYR A 165 0.06 -6.07 24.27
C TYR A 165 -0.01 -7.33 23.41
N ILE A 166 1.15 -7.95 23.18
CA ILE A 166 1.26 -9.32 22.64
C ILE A 166 2.01 -10.14 23.69
N PRO A 167 1.35 -11.11 24.37
CA PRO A 167 1.94 -11.86 25.48
C PRO A 167 3.26 -12.55 25.15
N GLN A 168 3.48 -12.94 23.90
CA GLN A 168 4.70 -13.60 23.48
C GLN A 168 5.88 -12.62 23.31
N LEU A 169 5.63 -11.31 23.39
CA LEU A 169 6.60 -10.23 23.14
C LEU A 169 6.72 -9.23 24.30
N VAL A 170 6.29 -9.57 25.52
CA VAL A 170 6.18 -8.66 26.70
C VAL A 170 7.36 -7.71 26.93
N ASN A 171 8.59 -8.13 26.61
CA ASN A 171 9.81 -7.33 26.83
C ASN A 171 10.42 -6.75 25.54
N LYS A 172 9.80 -7.01 24.39
CA LYS A 172 10.22 -6.53 23.07
C LYS A 172 9.21 -5.55 22.48
N TYR A 173 7.98 -5.57 22.97
CA TYR A 173 6.85 -4.79 22.49
C TYR A 173 6.76 -3.46 23.26
N ILE A 174 7.23 -2.40 22.64
CA ILE A 174 7.33 -1.05 23.22
C ILE A 174 6.26 -0.13 22.60
N TYR A 175 5.86 -0.39 21.35
CA TYR A 175 4.88 0.41 20.63
C TYR A 175 3.57 -0.34 20.45
N LYS A 176 2.46 0.30 20.83
CA LYS A 176 1.10 -0.12 20.48
C LYS A 176 0.98 -0.26 18.96
N ILE A 177 0.37 -1.34 18.48
CA ILE A 177 -0.06 -1.50 17.08
C ILE A 177 -1.47 -0.93 16.94
N ASN A 178 -1.62 0.18 16.23
CA ASN A 178 -2.94 0.83 16.10
C ASN A 178 -3.89 0.02 15.23
N ILE A 179 -3.41 -0.54 14.12
CA ILE A 179 -4.15 -1.47 13.29
C ILE A 179 -3.20 -2.59 12.87
N LEU A 180 -3.62 -3.84 13.04
CA LEU A 180 -2.91 -5.04 12.60
C LEU A 180 -3.80 -5.81 11.64
N LEU A 181 -3.33 -6.02 10.42
CA LEU A 181 -4.00 -6.82 9.42
C LEU A 181 -3.26 -8.15 9.26
N LYS A 182 -3.99 -9.25 9.26
CA LYS A 182 -3.55 -10.55 8.73
C LYS A 182 -4.12 -10.70 7.33
N LEU A 183 -3.22 -10.86 6.37
CA LEU A 183 -3.53 -11.04 4.97
C LEU A 183 -3.35 -12.52 4.58
N ASP A 184 -3.88 -12.89 3.42
CA ASP A 184 -3.63 -14.19 2.81
C ASP A 184 -2.14 -14.55 2.75
N GLY A 185 -1.82 -15.84 2.73
CA GLY A 185 -0.42 -16.29 2.77
C GLY A 185 0.29 -16.00 4.11
N ASN A 186 -0.49 -15.69 5.15
CA ASN A 186 -0.02 -15.35 6.50
C ASN A 186 0.82 -14.07 6.59
N TYR A 187 0.69 -13.14 5.63
CA TYR A 187 1.36 -11.85 5.75
C TYR A 187 0.69 -10.98 6.83
N ILE A 188 1.48 -10.19 7.55
CA ILE A 188 1.00 -9.28 8.60
C ILE A 188 1.44 -7.84 8.34
N VAL A 189 0.49 -6.91 8.44
CA VAL A 189 0.70 -5.48 8.22
C VAL A 189 0.37 -4.70 9.48
N GLY A 190 1.30 -3.90 9.97
CA GLY A 190 1.04 -2.94 11.03
C GLY A 190 0.86 -1.53 10.49
N ILE A 191 -0.24 -0.88 10.85
CA ILE A 191 -0.47 0.54 10.56
C ILE A 191 -0.39 1.29 11.89
N ASN A 192 0.52 2.26 11.96
CA ASN A 192 0.68 3.15 13.10
C ASN A 192 0.00 4.48 12.79
N TYR A 193 -1.01 4.86 13.58
CA TYR A 193 -1.68 6.14 13.44
C TYR A 193 -1.12 7.15 14.44
N ILE A 194 -0.65 8.29 13.94
CA ILE A 194 -0.16 9.40 14.75
C ILE A 194 -0.80 10.71 14.33
N ASP A 195 -1.47 11.37 15.27
CA ASP A 195 -2.00 12.71 15.08
C ASP A 195 -0.91 13.75 15.34
N ILE A 196 -0.16 14.09 14.30
CA ILE A 196 0.87 15.14 14.30
C ILE A 196 0.35 16.53 14.70
N ARG A 197 -0.97 16.76 14.68
CA ARG A 197 -1.56 18.02 15.16
C ARG A 197 -1.59 18.05 16.69
N ARG A 198 -1.47 16.89 17.34
CA ARG A 198 -1.47 16.70 18.80
C ARG A 198 -0.08 16.38 19.37
N THR A 199 0.86 15.91 18.55
CA THR A 199 2.21 15.54 18.99
C THR A 199 3.27 15.97 17.97
N VAL A 200 4.46 16.33 18.47
CA VAL A 200 5.62 16.72 17.64
C VAL A 200 6.39 15.50 17.08
N HIS A 201 6.02 14.28 17.48
CA HIS A 201 6.70 13.05 17.04
C HIS A 201 6.19 12.59 15.66
N LEU A 202 7.12 12.22 14.77
CA LEU A 202 6.84 11.78 13.40
C LEU A 202 6.61 10.27 13.26
N GLY A 203 6.56 9.50 14.35
CA GLY A 203 6.29 8.06 14.28
C GLY A 203 7.38 7.14 13.74
N PHE A 204 8.52 7.67 13.33
CA PHE A 204 9.59 6.89 12.71
C PHE A 204 10.09 5.74 13.59
N SER A 205 10.29 5.96 14.88
CA SER A 205 10.70 4.90 15.80
C SER A 205 9.62 3.83 16.00
N ALA A 206 8.34 4.20 15.88
CA ALA A 206 7.25 3.24 16.01
C ALA A 206 7.22 2.27 14.82
N VAL A 207 7.35 2.78 13.59
CA VAL A 207 7.41 1.92 12.39
C VAL A 207 8.73 1.14 12.30
N GLU A 208 9.85 1.69 12.77
CA GLU A 208 11.09 0.93 12.96
C GLU A 208 10.90 -0.22 13.94
N GLY A 209 10.19 0.04 15.04
CA GLY A 209 9.77 -0.97 16.01
C GLY A 209 8.93 -2.06 15.35
N TYR A 210 7.93 -1.70 14.54
CA TYR A 210 7.07 -2.67 13.85
C TYR A 210 7.86 -3.60 12.92
N LEU A 211 8.80 -3.05 12.14
CA LEU A 211 9.69 -3.85 11.29
C LEU A 211 10.58 -4.77 12.15
N SER A 212 11.08 -4.28 13.28
CA SER A 212 11.89 -5.06 14.24
C SER A 212 11.07 -6.14 14.99
N TYR A 213 9.76 -5.93 15.16
CA TYR A 213 8.84 -6.93 15.71
C TYR A 213 8.59 -8.08 14.72
N GLY A 214 8.97 -7.90 13.45
CA GLY A 214 8.74 -8.88 12.41
C GLY A 214 7.36 -8.78 11.77
N LEU A 215 6.81 -7.57 11.68
CA LEU A 215 5.74 -7.34 10.72
C LEU A 215 6.30 -7.39 9.30
N ASP A 216 5.57 -8.00 8.36
CA ASP A 216 6.01 -8.12 6.96
C ASP A 216 5.97 -6.77 6.25
N TYR A 217 4.98 -5.95 6.61
CA TYR A 217 4.84 -4.58 6.12
C TYR A 217 4.50 -3.65 7.29
N ALA A 218 5.03 -2.44 7.27
CA ALA A 218 4.72 -1.39 8.23
C ALA A 218 4.25 -0.13 7.49
N VAL A 219 3.23 0.55 7.99
CA VAL A 219 2.69 1.78 7.43
C VAL A 219 2.59 2.84 8.52
N LEU A 220 3.13 4.02 8.24
CA LEU A 220 2.87 5.21 9.05
C LEU A 220 1.68 5.98 8.45
N LEU A 221 0.66 6.23 9.26
CA LEU A 221 -0.57 6.91 8.88
C LEU A 221 -0.75 8.20 9.69
N HIS A 222 -0.86 9.34 9.02
CA HIS A 222 -1.13 10.63 9.65
C HIS A 222 -2.49 11.20 9.21
N PRO A 223 -3.09 12.11 9.97
CA PRO A 223 -4.14 12.96 9.41
C PRO A 223 -3.54 13.84 8.30
N TYR A 224 -4.33 14.10 7.26
CA TYR A 224 -3.92 14.96 6.17
C TYR A 224 -3.80 16.43 6.64
N VAL A 225 -2.71 17.08 6.23
CA VAL A 225 -2.44 18.52 6.48
C VAL A 225 -2.25 19.22 5.15
N ASP A 226 -1.15 18.92 4.45
CA ASP A 226 -0.88 19.43 3.11
C ASP A 226 0.14 18.55 2.37
N HIS A 227 0.09 18.58 1.03
CA HIS A 227 0.95 17.76 0.19
C HIS A 227 2.46 18.01 0.37
N ARG A 228 2.90 19.25 0.63
CA ARG A 228 4.34 19.55 0.74
C ARG A 228 4.91 18.91 2.00
N PHE A 229 4.19 19.02 3.10
CA PHE A 229 4.53 18.39 4.37
C PHE A 229 4.65 16.86 4.22
N HIS A 230 3.62 16.22 3.66
CA HIS A 230 3.60 14.76 3.52
C HIS A 230 4.67 14.24 2.53
N LYS A 231 4.92 14.96 1.43
CA LYS A 231 6.02 14.64 0.51
C LYS A 231 7.37 14.70 1.23
N SER A 232 7.60 15.71 2.07
CA SER A 232 8.85 15.83 2.83
C SER A 232 9.06 14.67 3.81
N ILE A 233 7.99 14.21 4.48
CA ILE A 233 8.06 13.04 5.36
C ILE A 233 8.40 11.77 4.57
N ALA A 234 7.71 11.54 3.45
CA ALA A 234 7.98 10.37 2.59
C ALA A 234 9.44 10.32 2.14
N GLY A 235 10.01 11.46 1.73
CA GLY A 235 11.43 11.56 1.37
C GLY A 235 12.36 11.22 2.54
N ARG A 236 12.11 11.79 3.73
CA ARG A 236 12.92 11.49 4.94
C ARG A 236 12.86 10.03 5.38
N MET A 237 11.75 9.34 5.13
CA MET A 237 11.63 7.90 5.43
C MET A 237 12.53 7.07 4.50
N ALA A 238 12.68 7.46 3.23
CA ALA A 238 13.54 6.75 2.28
C ALA A 238 15.04 6.83 2.66
N GLU A 239 15.47 7.92 3.30
CA GLU A 239 16.86 8.15 3.71
C GLU A 239 17.24 7.46 5.04
N ARG A 240 16.26 6.91 5.77
CA ARG A 240 16.47 6.29 7.09
C ARG A 240 16.38 4.77 7.01
N GLY A 241 16.78 4.07 8.08
CA GLY A 241 16.64 2.61 8.23
C GLY A 241 15.20 2.07 8.21
N ILE A 242 14.21 2.92 7.88
CA ILE A 242 12.79 2.61 7.73
C ILE A 242 12.33 2.74 6.27
N GLY A 243 13.27 2.66 5.31
CA GLY A 243 12.99 2.77 3.88
C GLY A 243 11.96 1.76 3.35
N ASP A 244 11.70 0.65 4.04
CA ASP A 244 10.68 -0.33 3.68
C ASP A 244 9.26 0.11 4.12
N ALA A 245 9.14 0.98 5.13
CA ALA A 245 7.84 1.39 5.66
C ALA A 245 7.06 2.27 4.68
N GLY A 246 5.76 2.01 4.54
CA GLY A 246 4.83 2.80 3.76
C GLY A 246 4.45 4.10 4.47
N TYR A 247 3.99 5.08 3.70
CA TYR A 247 3.53 6.37 4.23
C TYR A 247 2.21 6.79 3.59
N MET A 248 1.22 7.04 4.45
CA MET A 248 -0.13 7.40 4.06
C MET A 248 -0.65 8.56 4.91
N ALA A 249 -1.58 9.33 4.35
CA ALA A 249 -2.31 10.37 5.06
C ALA A 249 -3.81 10.22 4.83
N ILE A 250 -4.62 10.33 5.88
CA ILE A 250 -6.08 10.23 5.81
C ILE A 250 -6.74 11.59 6.02
N ASP A 251 -7.61 11.94 5.08
CA ASP A 251 -8.49 13.10 5.15
C ASP A 251 -9.91 12.60 5.39
N LEU A 252 -10.34 12.66 6.65
CA LEU A 252 -11.67 12.20 7.04
C LEU A 252 -12.78 13.14 6.60
N ILE A 253 -12.47 14.41 6.31
CA ILE A 253 -13.49 15.38 5.88
C ILE A 253 -13.90 15.05 4.45
N ASN A 254 -12.92 14.72 3.61
CA ASN A 254 -13.14 14.38 2.22
C ASN A 254 -13.24 12.88 1.96
N GLU A 255 -13.14 12.04 3.01
CA GLU A 255 -13.11 10.57 2.92
C GLU A 255 -12.05 10.05 1.92
N ILE A 256 -10.82 10.56 2.03
CA ILE A 256 -9.71 10.24 1.14
C ILE A 256 -8.52 9.67 1.91
N LEU A 257 -7.92 8.63 1.35
CA LEU A 257 -6.61 8.12 1.74
C LEU A 257 -5.57 8.50 0.66
N TYR A 258 -4.59 9.31 1.04
CA TYR A 258 -3.43 9.63 0.22
C TYR A 258 -2.30 8.66 0.51
N ILE A 259 -1.83 7.96 -0.53
CA ILE A 259 -0.72 7.01 -0.45
C ILE A 259 0.52 7.66 -1.08
N TYR A 260 1.44 8.14 -0.24
CA TYR A 260 2.67 8.80 -0.68
C TYR A 260 3.80 7.80 -0.94
N LYS A 261 3.75 6.64 -0.28
CA LYS A 261 4.70 5.56 -0.45
C LYS A 261 4.04 4.24 -0.11
N PHE A 262 4.04 3.30 -1.05
CA PHE A 262 3.67 1.92 -0.73
C PHE A 262 4.73 1.28 0.19
N PRO A 263 4.30 0.46 1.17
CA PRO A 263 5.26 -0.34 1.93
C PRO A 263 5.90 -1.39 1.03
N LYS A 264 7.13 -1.77 1.35
CA LYS A 264 7.87 -2.90 0.77
C LYS A 264 7.95 -4.02 1.80
N TYR A 265 8.18 -5.24 1.33
CA TYR A 265 8.47 -6.35 2.22
C TYR A 265 9.66 -6.04 3.12
N ASN A 266 9.54 -6.37 4.40
CA ASN A 266 10.52 -6.05 5.42
C ASN A 266 11.88 -6.72 5.16
N SER A 267 12.86 -5.94 4.68
CA SER A 267 14.21 -6.45 4.36
C SER A 267 14.98 -6.93 5.58
N ALA A 268 14.54 -6.58 6.80
CA ALA A 268 15.18 -6.99 8.04
C ALA A 268 15.10 -8.52 8.27
N PHE A 269 14.13 -9.21 7.65
CA PHE A 269 14.07 -10.68 7.66
C PHE A 269 15.31 -11.34 7.04
N ASN A 270 15.96 -10.68 6.08
CA ASN A 270 17.18 -11.20 5.47
C ASN A 270 18.42 -11.00 6.36
N LYS A 271 18.32 -10.14 7.39
CA LYS A 271 19.44 -9.71 8.22
C LYS A 271 19.41 -10.31 9.62
N TYR A 272 18.22 -10.59 10.17
CA TYR A 272 18.08 -10.90 11.59
C TYR A 272 17.16 -12.09 11.88
N MET A 273 17.71 -13.16 12.45
CA MET A 273 16.95 -14.37 12.82
C MET A 273 15.88 -14.14 13.90
N PHE A 274 16.10 -13.20 14.82
CA PHE A 274 15.12 -12.93 15.88
C PHE A 274 13.80 -12.36 15.34
N ILE A 275 13.85 -11.69 14.19
CA ILE A 275 12.68 -11.12 13.52
C ILE A 275 11.75 -12.25 13.05
N HIS A 276 12.31 -13.34 12.49
CA HIS A 276 11.55 -14.55 12.16
C HIS A 276 10.84 -15.14 13.38
N SER A 277 11.53 -15.22 14.52
CA SER A 277 10.95 -15.75 15.75
C SER A 277 9.81 -14.88 16.27
N ASN A 278 9.99 -13.56 16.31
CA ASN A 278 8.95 -12.63 16.77
C ASN A 278 7.73 -12.68 15.84
N SER A 279 7.98 -12.71 14.53
CA SER A 279 6.95 -12.76 13.51
C SER A 279 6.05 -14.01 13.64
N ARG A 280 6.65 -15.19 13.90
CA ARG A 280 5.88 -16.41 14.21
C ARG A 280 5.00 -16.26 15.44
N ALA A 281 5.52 -15.63 16.48
CA ALA A 281 4.78 -15.41 17.72
C ALA A 281 3.56 -14.48 17.50
N ILE A 282 3.73 -13.41 16.71
CA ILE A 282 2.63 -12.50 16.35
C ILE A 282 1.56 -13.26 15.55
N ARG A 283 1.94 -14.04 14.54
CA ARG A 283 0.99 -14.83 13.74
C ARG A 283 0.20 -15.81 14.61
N SER A 284 0.90 -16.56 15.45
CA SER A 284 0.26 -17.50 16.37
C SER A 284 -0.70 -16.79 17.33
N TYR A 285 -0.35 -15.61 17.83
CA TYR A 285 -1.26 -14.81 18.66
C TYR A 285 -2.53 -14.42 17.90
N ILE A 286 -2.40 -13.90 16.67
CA ILE A 286 -3.56 -13.49 15.85
C ILE A 286 -4.49 -14.67 15.56
N GLU A 287 -3.93 -15.86 15.29
CA GLU A 287 -4.70 -17.09 15.02
C GLU A 287 -5.50 -17.58 16.23
N ASN A 288 -5.06 -17.26 17.44
CA ASN A 288 -5.72 -17.68 18.68
C ASN A 288 -6.75 -16.67 19.23
N LEU A 289 -6.91 -15.52 18.56
CA LEU A 289 -7.96 -14.55 18.85
C LEU A 289 -9.26 -14.91 18.11
#